data_AF-A0A7S0YW14-F1
#
_entry.id   AF-A0A7S0YW14-F1
#
_cell.length_a   1.000
_cell.length_b   1.000
_cell.length_c   1.000
_cell.angle_alpha   90.00
_cell.angle_beta   90.00
_cell.angle_gamma   90.00
#
_symmetry.space_group_name_H-M   'P 1'
#
loop_
_entity.id
_entity.type
_entity.pdbx_description
1 polymer ?
#
loop_
_entity_poly.entity_id
_entity_poly.type
_entity_poly.pdbx_seq_one_letter_code
_entity_poly.pdbx_strand_id
1 'polypeptide(L)'
;GEGGAARALVESLEDEVDEDFQTTGSQYLGKRVRIAVQGRAKQCEGTVKWYLPLETSDYISEHTGKQAALWRVKFDDPELTNQDVEEFEVRQAMVDWAKAEAQRRSKT
;
A
#
# COMPACT_ATOMS: atom_id res chain seq x y z
N GLY A 1 -28.40 -8.46 38.49
CA GLY A 1 -28.42 -7.03 38.16
C GLY A 1 -27.02 -6.53 38.30
N GLU A 2 -26.63 -5.67 37.35
CA GLU A 2 -25.40 -4.84 37.34
C GLU A 2 -24.10 -5.66 37.17
N GLY A 3 -23.34 -5.56 36.09
CA GLY A 3 -23.19 -4.47 35.14
C GLY A 3 -21.75 -3.97 35.23
N GLY A 4 -20.97 -4.12 34.15
CA GLY A 4 -19.65 -3.49 34.04
C GLY A 4 -18.46 -4.45 34.02
N ALA A 5 -18.50 -5.49 33.19
CA ALA A 5 -17.26 -6.17 32.79
C ALA A 5 -16.60 -5.38 31.65
N ALA A 6 -15.47 -4.77 31.98
CA ALA A 6 -14.32 -4.52 31.11
C ALA A 6 -14.59 -3.80 29.76
N ARG A 7 -14.72 -2.48 29.85
CA ARG A 7 -14.23 -1.56 28.83
C ARG A 7 -12.69 -1.62 28.88
N ALA A 8 -12.04 -2.33 27.95
CA ALA A 8 -10.65 -2.09 27.51
C ALA A 8 -10.22 -3.21 26.54
N LEU A 9 -10.22 -2.90 25.24
CA LEU A 9 -9.30 -3.38 24.21
C LEU A 9 -9.78 -2.79 22.88
N VAL A 10 -9.80 -1.45 22.81
CA VAL A 10 -9.50 -0.79 21.54
C VAL A 10 -7.99 -0.71 21.55
N GLU A 11 -7.35 -1.83 21.20
CA GLU A 11 -5.93 -1.83 20.85
C GLU A 11 -5.85 -0.97 19.60
N SER A 12 -5.22 0.19 19.73
CA SER A 12 -4.99 1.16 18.66
C SER A 12 -4.48 0.45 17.41
N LEU A 13 -5.37 0.22 16.44
CA LEU A 13 -5.04 -0.04 15.03
C LEU A 13 -4.54 1.27 14.39
N GLU A 14 -3.65 1.97 15.07
CA GLU A 14 -2.85 3.00 14.45
C GLU A 14 -1.89 2.22 13.57
N ASP A 15 -2.19 2.19 12.25
CA ASP A 15 -1.24 1.83 11.20
C ASP A 15 0.15 2.29 11.68
N GLU A 16 1.04 1.38 12.11
CA GLU A 16 2.39 1.73 12.54
C GLU A 16 3.09 2.36 11.32
N VAL A 17 2.99 3.68 11.24
CA VAL A 17 3.73 4.47 10.26
C VAL A 17 5.16 4.44 10.77
N ASP A 18 5.87 3.44 10.29
CA ASP A 18 7.32 3.32 10.42
C ASP A 18 7.95 4.69 10.15
N GLU A 19 8.69 5.21 11.13
CA GLU A 19 9.11 6.63 11.18
C GLU A 19 9.99 7.01 9.97
N ASP A 20 10.58 6.02 9.32
CA ASP A 20 11.44 6.19 8.15
C ASP A 20 10.66 6.46 6.84
N PHE A 21 9.35 6.20 6.82
CA PHE A 21 8.52 6.40 5.64
C PHE A 21 8.07 7.86 5.49
N GLN A 22 8.44 8.46 4.35
CA GLN A 22 8.13 9.84 4.01
C GLN A 22 6.78 9.96 3.31
N THR A 23 6.11 11.10 3.51
CA THR A 23 4.84 11.46 2.82
C THR A 23 5.04 12.48 1.69
N THR A 24 6.30 12.81 1.37
CA THR A 24 6.72 13.71 0.29
C THR A 24 7.96 13.16 -0.43
N GLY A 25 8.39 13.80 -1.53
CA GLY A 25 9.66 13.46 -2.19
C GLY A 25 9.57 12.44 -3.33
N SER A 26 8.44 11.73 -3.47
CA SER A 26 8.19 10.80 -4.57
C SER A 26 7.05 11.26 -5.48
N GLN A 27 7.24 11.15 -6.80
CA GLN A 27 6.20 11.44 -7.81
C GLN A 27 5.03 10.46 -7.81
N TYR A 28 5.20 9.29 -7.18
CA TYR A 28 4.18 8.24 -7.11
C TYR A 28 3.22 8.42 -5.92
N LEU A 29 3.53 9.32 -4.99
CA LEU A 29 2.64 9.60 -3.85
C LEU A 29 1.28 10.12 -4.34
N GLY A 30 0.20 9.59 -3.75
CA GLY A 30 -1.18 9.89 -4.10
C GLY A 30 -1.67 9.20 -5.38
N LYS A 31 -0.83 8.44 -6.10
CA LYS A 31 -1.26 7.70 -7.30
C LYS A 31 -2.10 6.49 -6.91
N ARG A 32 -3.09 6.22 -7.76
CA ARG A 32 -3.94 5.04 -7.68
C ARG A 32 -3.25 3.85 -8.31
N VAL A 33 -3.31 2.72 -7.61
CA VAL A 33 -2.65 1.48 -7.99
C VAL A 33 -3.61 0.31 -7.87
N ARG A 34 -3.31 -0.76 -8.61
CA ARG A 34 -4.01 -2.03 -8.53
C ARG A 34 -2.99 -3.15 -8.41
N ILE A 35 -2.98 -3.85 -7.27
CA ILE A 35 -1.90 -4.78 -6.87
C ILE A 35 -2.49 -6.15 -6.53
N ALA A 36 -1.75 -7.22 -6.82
CA ALA A 36 -2.10 -8.57 -6.37
C ALA A 36 -1.72 -8.72 -4.88
N VAL A 37 -2.68 -9.13 -4.06
CA VAL A 37 -2.49 -9.34 -2.62
C VAL A 37 -2.56 -10.84 -2.33
N GLN A 38 -1.60 -11.37 -1.58
CA GLN A 38 -1.58 -12.78 -1.22
C GLN A 38 -2.88 -13.19 -0.50
N GLY A 39 -3.45 -14.33 -0.89
CA GLY A 39 -4.71 -14.82 -0.33
C GLY A 39 -5.97 -14.16 -0.90
N ARG A 40 -5.84 -13.14 -1.77
CA ARG A 40 -6.97 -12.56 -2.50
C ARG A 40 -7.01 -13.08 -3.95
N ALA A 41 -8.20 -13.49 -4.39
CA ALA A 41 -8.39 -14.01 -5.75
C ALA A 41 -8.37 -12.91 -6.84
N LYS A 42 -8.57 -11.65 -6.44
CA LYS A 42 -8.58 -10.50 -7.35
C LYS A 42 -7.52 -9.51 -6.89
N GLN A 43 -6.95 -8.75 -7.83
CA GLN A 43 -6.14 -7.60 -7.49
C GLN A 43 -6.98 -6.56 -6.74
N CYS A 44 -6.36 -5.94 -5.74
CA CYS A 44 -6.92 -4.94 -4.87
C CYS A 44 -6.50 -3.54 -5.31
N GLU A 45 -7.40 -2.57 -5.18
CA GLU A 45 -7.09 -1.17 -5.48
C GLU A 45 -6.64 -0.44 -4.22
N GLY A 46 -5.74 0.53 -4.40
CA GLY A 46 -5.23 1.33 -3.31
C GLY A 46 -4.56 2.61 -3.78
N THR A 47 -3.94 3.29 -2.83
CA THR A 47 -3.24 4.56 -3.04
C THR A 47 -1.85 4.46 -2.45
N VAL A 48 -0.84 4.90 -3.20
CA VAL A 48 0.52 5.06 -2.67
C VAL A 48 0.50 6.22 -1.67
N LYS A 49 0.74 5.93 -0.39
CA LYS A 49 0.61 6.90 0.71
C LYS A 49 1.95 7.29 1.31
N TRP A 50 2.91 6.38 1.31
CA TRP A 50 4.24 6.63 1.84
C TRP A 50 5.34 6.13 0.91
N TYR A 51 6.54 6.65 1.14
CA TYR A 51 7.73 6.42 0.34
C TYR A 51 8.96 6.32 1.25
N LEU A 52 9.70 5.23 1.13
CA LEU A 52 11.02 5.06 1.74
C LEU A 52 12.08 5.26 0.65
N PRO A 53 12.85 6.36 0.67
CA PRO A 53 13.88 6.63 -0.32
C PRO A 53 14.97 5.57 -0.37
N LEU A 54 15.65 5.48 -1.51
CA LEU A 54 16.74 4.53 -1.70
C LEU A 54 17.87 4.79 -0.69
N GLU A 55 18.14 6.06 -0.40
CA GLU A 55 19.21 6.54 0.47
C GLU A 55 19.06 6.08 1.92
N THR A 56 17.82 5.81 2.35
CA THR A 56 17.48 5.41 3.73
C THR A 56 16.90 4.00 3.80
N SER A 57 16.70 3.34 2.66
CA SER A 57 16.11 2.00 2.61
C SER A 57 17.18 0.94 2.80
N ASP A 58 17.09 0.13 3.84
CA ASP A 58 17.95 -1.06 4.00
C ASP A 58 17.43 -2.29 3.23
N TYR A 59 16.36 -2.14 2.45
CA TYR A 59 15.76 -3.24 1.69
C TYR A 59 16.59 -3.60 0.45
N ILE A 60 16.88 -4.90 0.31
CA ILE A 60 17.55 -5.47 -0.86
C ILE A 60 16.50 -6.16 -1.75
N SER A 61 16.32 -5.62 -2.95
CA SER A 61 15.43 -6.15 -3.98
C SER A 61 15.76 -7.60 -4.31
N GLU A 62 14.77 -8.49 -4.18
CA GLU A 62 14.90 -9.88 -4.60
C GLU A 62 15.02 -10.00 -6.14
N HIS A 63 14.49 -9.02 -6.88
CA HIS A 63 14.54 -9.02 -8.34
C HIS A 63 15.91 -8.59 -8.88
N THR A 64 16.57 -7.62 -8.24
CA THR A 64 17.80 -7.01 -8.76
C THR A 64 19.04 -7.29 -7.92
N GLY A 65 18.89 -7.80 -6.69
CA GLY A 65 19.97 -8.02 -5.74
C GLY A 65 20.62 -6.73 -5.22
N LYS A 66 19.97 -5.58 -5.40
CA LYS A 66 20.47 -4.26 -5.02
C LYS A 66 19.52 -3.59 -4.03
N GLN A 67 20.04 -2.61 -3.31
CA GLN A 67 19.24 -1.71 -2.50
C GLN A 67 18.13 -1.09 -3.36
N ALA A 68 16.91 -1.01 -2.82
CA ALA A 68 15.76 -0.46 -3.52
C ALA A 68 14.93 0.45 -2.60
N ALA A 69 14.42 1.52 -3.19
CA ALA A 69 13.39 2.34 -2.55
C ALA A 69 12.07 1.56 -2.49
N LEU A 70 11.24 1.86 -1.49
CA LEU A 70 9.95 1.22 -1.28
C LEU A 70 8.81 2.24 -1.27
N TRP A 71 7.65 1.81 -1.72
CA TRP A 71 6.42 2.58 -1.65
C TRP A 71 5.36 1.79 -0.91
N ARG A 72 4.77 2.42 0.10
CA ARG A 72 3.71 1.80 0.90
C ARG A 72 2.35 2.18 0.35
N VAL A 73 1.56 1.17 0.03
CA VAL A 73 0.21 1.30 -0.50
C VAL A 73 -0.80 1.08 0.60
N LYS A 74 -1.70 2.04 0.76
CA LYS A 74 -2.92 1.90 1.56
C LYS A 74 -4.03 1.39 0.66
N PHE A 75 -4.57 0.21 0.96
CA PHE A 75 -5.69 -0.36 0.21
C PHE A 75 -7.00 0.34 0.56
N ASP A 76 -7.94 0.29 -0.38
CA ASP A 76 -9.30 0.79 -0.15
C ASP A 76 -10.15 -0.18 0.68
N ASP A 77 -9.83 -1.47 0.61
CA ASP A 77 -10.45 -2.50 1.45
C ASP A 77 -9.88 -2.39 2.87
N PRO A 78 -10.69 -2.01 3.88
CA PRO A 78 -10.20 -1.81 5.25
C PRO A 78 -9.79 -3.12 5.94
N GLU A 79 -10.12 -4.28 5.38
CA GLU A 79 -9.67 -5.59 5.90
C GLU A 79 -8.25 -5.94 5.43
N LEU A 80 -7.63 -5.12 4.57
CA LEU A 80 -6.27 -5.30 4.10
C LEU A 80 -5.30 -4.36 4.81
N THR A 81 -4.20 -4.90 5.31
CA THR A 81 -3.06 -4.13 5.79
C THR A 81 -2.31 -3.50 4.63
N ASN A 82 -1.53 -2.45 4.91
CA ASN A 82 -0.68 -1.83 3.89
C ASN A 82 0.31 -2.83 3.29
N GLN A 83 0.75 -2.57 2.07
CA GLN A 83 1.77 -3.37 1.39
C GLN A 83 2.88 -2.47 0.84
N ASP A 84 4.12 -2.88 1.07
CA ASP A 84 5.30 -2.24 0.49
C ASP A 84 5.62 -2.89 -0.85
N VAL A 85 5.96 -2.05 -1.83
CA VAL A 85 6.26 -2.46 -3.20
C VAL A 85 7.43 -1.68 -3.77
N GLU A 86 8.18 -2.31 -4.68
CA GLU A 86 9.30 -1.70 -5.38
C GLU A 86 8.81 -0.77 -6.52
N GLU A 87 9.72 0.04 -7.07
CA GLU A 87 9.37 1.03 -8.10
C GLU A 87 8.70 0.38 -9.33
N PHE A 88 9.27 -0.72 -9.80
CA PHE A 88 8.75 -1.39 -11.00
C PHE A 88 7.35 -1.94 -10.78
N GLU A 89 7.05 -2.39 -9.56
CA GLU A 89 5.73 -2.88 -9.16
C GLU A 89 4.72 -1.74 -9.07
N VAL A 90 5.08 -0.60 -8.48
CA VAL A 90 4.22 0.61 -8.44
C VAL A 90 3.84 1.04 -9.85
N ARG A 91 4.82 1.14 -10.75
CA ARG A 91 4.59 1.53 -12.14
C ARG A 91 3.65 0.56 -12.85
N GLN A 92 3.87 -0.74 -12.69
CA GLN A 92 2.99 -1.75 -13.29
C GLN A 92 1.58 -1.68 -12.70
N ALA A 93 1.46 -1.50 -11.39
CA ALA A 93 0.18 -1.39 -10.70
C ALA A 93 -0.61 -0.13 -11.10
N MET A 94 0.06 0.97 -11.42
CA MET A 94 -0.57 2.17 -11.99
C MET A 94 -1.14 1.89 -13.40
N VAL A 95 -0.40 1.15 -14.24
CA VAL A 95 -0.87 0.74 -15.57
C VAL A 95 -2.09 -0.17 -15.45
N ASP A 96 -2.06 -1.12 -14.53
CA ASP A 96 -3.16 -2.06 -14.30
C ASP A 96 -4.41 -1.35 -13.77
N TRP A 97 -4.23 -0.35 -12.89
CA TRP A 97 -5.31 0.52 -12.45
C TRP A 97 -5.92 1.31 -13.62
N ALA A 98 -5.10 1.95 -14.45
CA ALA A 98 -5.57 2.74 -15.59
C ALA A 98 -6.35 1.89 -16.60
N LYS A 99 -5.89 0.65 -16.88
CA LYS A 99 -6.62 -0.32 -17.72
C LYS A 99 -7.98 -0.68 -17.13
N ALA A 100 -8.02 -0.94 -15.82
CA ALA A 100 -9.26 -1.28 -15.12
C ALA A 100 -10.28 -0.12 -15.17
N GLU A 101 -9.81 1.11 -14.93
CA GLU A 101 -10.60 2.34 -15.01
C GLU A 101 -11.18 2.54 -16.42
N ALA A 102 -10.36 2.41 -17.46
CA ALA A 102 -10.81 2.51 -18.85
C ALA A 102 -11.91 1.48 -19.17
N GLN A 103 -11.74 0.23 -18.74
CA GLN A 103 -12.75 -0.82 -18.93
C GLN A 103 -14.06 -0.54 -18.19
N ARG A 104 -14.01 0.08 -17.00
CA ARG A 104 -15.21 0.47 -16.25
C ARG A 104 -15.98 1.58 -16.98
N ARG A 105 -15.27 2.55 -17.55
CA ARG A 105 -15.86 3.66 -18.33
C ARG A 105 -16.50 3.19 -19.63
N SER A 106 -15.91 2.25 -20.34
CA SER A 106 -16.47 1.75 -21.61
C SER A 106 -17.71 0.85 -21.43
N LYS A 107 -18.04 0.47 -20.20
CA LYS A 107 -19.21 -0.37 -19.86
C LYS A 107 -20.39 0.43 -19.32
N THR A 108 -20.22 1.74 -19.16
CA THR A 108 -21.25 2.68 -18.72
C THR A 108 -21.80 3.42 -19.94
#